data_AF-A0A949ZVH9-F1
#
_entry.id   AF-A0A949ZVH9-F1
#
_cell.length_a   1.000
_cell.length_b   1.000
_cell.length_c   1.000
_cell.angle_alpha   90.00
_cell.angle_beta   90.00
_cell.angle_gamma   90.00
#
_symmetry.space_group_name_H-M   'P 1'
#
loop_
_entity.id
_entity.type
_entity.pdbx_description
1 polymer ?
#
loop_
_entity_poly.entity_id
_entity_poly.type
_entity_poly.pdbx_seq_one_letter_code
_entity_poly.pdbx_strand_id
1 'polypeptide(L)'
;MTVHPKNQKDLMLAPVAVEIDLNLQRLRVDSPYDVLAELELELDRPAMCDGPEERAELVLRQALRDVDLHGWNATLSDDASRVHLEGGSVTIDIGLSPAITAYIAQGASVTPA
;
A
#
# COMPACT_ATOMS: atom_id res chain seq x y z
N MET A 1 11.97 -24.81 6.73
CA MET A 1 13.09 -23.85 6.64
C MET A 1 12.84 -22.78 7.69
N THR A 2 13.79 -22.54 8.58
CA THR A 2 13.67 -21.50 9.61
C THR A 2 14.45 -20.28 9.12
N VAL A 3 13.77 -19.16 8.94
CA VAL A 3 14.42 -17.89 8.56
C VAL A 3 14.98 -17.25 9.82
N HIS A 4 16.28 -16.96 9.82
CA HIS A 4 16.95 -16.30 10.93
C HIS A 4 17.32 -14.86 10.54
N PRO A 5 16.98 -13.86 11.38
CA PRO A 5 17.44 -12.48 11.21
C PRO A 5 18.97 -12.43 11.14
N LYS A 6 19.52 -11.76 10.12
CA LYS A 6 20.98 -11.53 10.00
C LYS A 6 21.38 -10.20 10.60
N ASN A 7 20.48 -9.20 10.53
CA ASN A 7 20.72 -7.84 10.97
C ASN A 7 19.59 -7.36 11.91
N GLN A 8 19.83 -6.30 12.69
CA GLN A 8 18.82 -5.76 13.62
C GLN A 8 17.52 -5.34 12.91
N LYS A 9 17.60 -4.74 11.72
CA LYS A 9 16.41 -4.38 10.92
C LYS A 9 15.56 -5.59 10.51
N ASP A 10 16.14 -6.79 10.40
CA ASP A 10 15.37 -8.00 10.06
C ASP A 10 14.38 -8.38 11.17
N LEU A 11 14.65 -7.98 12.42
CA LEU A 11 13.72 -8.15 13.53
C LEU A 11 12.50 -7.24 13.39
N MET A 12 12.64 -6.13 12.67
CA MET A 12 11.56 -5.15 12.45
C MET A 12 10.71 -5.46 11.22
N LEU A 13 11.04 -6.50 10.43
CA LEU A 13 10.25 -6.85 9.26
C LEU A 13 8.78 -7.15 9.60
N ALA A 14 8.57 -8.00 10.60
CA ALA A 14 7.23 -8.41 11.00
C ALA A 14 6.36 -7.22 11.47
N PRO A 15 6.81 -6.36 12.40
CA PRO A 15 6.00 -5.20 12.80
C PRO A 15 5.76 -4.24 11.63
N VAL A 16 6.78 -3.92 10.82
CA VAL A 16 6.61 -3.04 9.64
C VAL A 16 5.57 -3.60 8.67
N ALA A 17 5.66 -4.88 8.33
CA ALA A 17 4.72 -5.52 7.42
C ALA A 17 3.29 -5.54 7.99
N VAL A 18 3.13 -5.74 9.30
CA VAL A 18 1.82 -5.72 9.97
C VAL A 18 1.21 -4.32 9.97
N GLU A 19 2.00 -3.28 10.25
CA GLU A 19 1.49 -1.89 10.22
C GLU A 19 1.05 -1.47 8.81
N ILE A 20 1.82 -1.85 7.80
CA ILE A 20 1.47 -1.62 6.40
C ILE A 20 0.19 -2.40 6.02
N ASP A 21 0.10 -3.67 6.39
CA ASP A 21 -1.10 -4.48 6.11
C ASP A 21 -2.34 -3.90 6.82
N LEU A 22 -2.23 -3.42 8.06
CA LEU A 22 -3.32 -2.77 8.78
C LEU A 22 -3.80 -1.49 8.06
N ASN A 23 -2.87 -0.68 7.54
CA ASN A 23 -3.22 0.51 6.76
C ASN A 23 -3.93 0.12 5.44
N LEU A 24 -3.45 -0.90 4.76
CA LEU A 24 -4.08 -1.44 3.55
C LEU A 24 -5.44 -2.09 3.83
N GLN A 25 -5.63 -2.68 5.00
CA GLN A 25 -6.93 -3.22 5.44
C GLN A 25 -7.99 -2.13 5.61
N ARG A 26 -7.61 -0.90 5.98
CA ARG A 26 -8.56 0.23 6.00
C ARG A 26 -9.07 0.58 4.59
N LEU A 27 -8.26 0.33 3.57
CA LEU A 27 -8.62 0.44 2.16
C LEU A 27 -9.27 -0.84 1.59
N ARG A 28 -9.53 -1.88 2.41
CA ARG A 28 -10.29 -3.05 1.97
C ARG A 28 -11.78 -2.76 2.03
N VAL A 29 -12.20 -2.08 0.98
CA VAL A 29 -13.58 -1.74 0.67
C VAL A 29 -13.99 -2.45 -0.62
N ASP A 30 -15.29 -2.59 -0.84
CA ASP A 30 -15.81 -3.44 -1.91
C ASP A 30 -15.68 -2.79 -3.30
N SER A 31 -15.41 -1.48 -3.37
CA SER A 31 -15.33 -0.74 -4.64
C SER A 31 -14.16 0.24 -4.74
N PRO A 32 -13.69 0.56 -5.97
CA PRO A 32 -12.71 1.63 -6.20
C PRO A 32 -13.16 3.01 -5.74
N TYR A 33 -14.47 3.25 -5.66
CA TYR A 33 -15.04 4.50 -5.17
C TYR A 33 -14.82 4.67 -3.67
N ASP A 34 -15.05 3.60 -2.92
CA ASP A 34 -14.78 3.59 -1.48
C ASP A 34 -13.28 3.77 -1.22
N VAL A 35 -12.40 3.21 -2.07
CA VAL A 35 -10.95 3.43 -1.97
C VAL A 35 -10.61 4.90 -2.15
N LEU A 36 -11.20 5.57 -3.14
CA LEU A 36 -11.04 7.01 -3.33
C LEU A 36 -11.50 7.79 -2.09
N ALA A 37 -12.70 7.49 -1.58
CA ALA A 37 -13.26 8.20 -0.44
C ALA A 37 -12.38 8.07 0.82
N GLU A 38 -11.90 6.87 1.13
CA GLU A 38 -10.98 6.64 2.25
C GLU A 38 -9.65 7.38 2.04
N LEU A 39 -9.11 7.41 0.82
CA LEU A 39 -7.90 8.17 0.51
C LEU A 39 -8.10 9.69 0.68
N GLU A 40 -9.25 10.24 0.28
CA GLU A 40 -9.55 11.66 0.46
C GLU A 40 -9.68 12.05 1.94
N LEU A 41 -10.33 11.19 2.73
CA LEU A 41 -10.45 11.39 4.18
C LEU A 41 -9.09 11.34 4.87
N GLU A 42 -8.24 10.38 4.51
CA GLU A 42 -7.01 10.12 5.27
C GLU A 42 -5.81 10.95 4.83
N LEU A 43 -5.81 11.43 3.58
CA LEU A 43 -4.76 12.30 3.06
C LEU A 43 -5.09 13.80 3.21
N ASP A 44 -6.28 14.16 3.71
CA ASP A 44 -6.77 15.54 3.86
C ASP A 44 -6.60 16.40 2.60
N ARG A 45 -6.78 15.76 1.43
CA ARG A 45 -6.63 16.38 0.11
C ARG A 45 -7.48 15.67 -0.93
N PRO A 46 -7.84 16.34 -2.03
CA PRO A 46 -8.43 15.67 -3.18
C PRO A 46 -7.47 14.58 -3.70
N ALA A 47 -8.00 13.36 -3.82
CA ALA A 47 -7.29 12.20 -4.39
C ALA A 47 -7.63 12.01 -5.88
N MET A 48 -8.27 13.01 -6.50
CA MET A 48 -8.44 13.09 -7.95
C MET A 48 -7.08 13.27 -8.63
N CYS A 49 -6.50 12.15 -9.04
CA CYS A 49 -5.26 12.06 -9.79
C CYS A 49 -5.52 11.59 -11.22
N ASP A 50 -4.86 12.24 -12.18
CA ASP A 50 -5.11 12.02 -13.61
C ASP A 50 -4.43 10.74 -14.12
N GLY A 51 -3.36 10.28 -13.45
CA GLY A 51 -2.57 9.12 -13.87
C GLY A 51 -2.62 7.90 -12.92
N PRO A 52 -2.44 6.68 -13.45
CA PRO A 52 -2.30 5.47 -12.61
C PRO A 52 -1.08 5.54 -11.69
N GLU A 53 0.02 6.15 -12.12
CA GLU A 53 1.23 6.33 -11.30
C GLU A 53 0.98 7.23 -10.08
N GLU A 54 0.26 8.34 -10.26
CA GLU A 54 -0.11 9.23 -9.16
C GLU A 54 -1.05 8.53 -8.17
N ARG A 55 -2.03 7.76 -8.67
CA ARG A 55 -2.92 6.96 -7.81
C ARG A 55 -2.16 5.88 -7.05
N ALA A 56 -1.18 5.25 -7.67
CA ALA A 56 -0.28 4.31 -7.02
C ALA A 56 0.52 4.99 -5.89
N GLU A 57 1.05 6.20 -6.13
CA GLU A 57 1.74 6.97 -5.09
C GLU A 57 0.82 7.31 -3.90
N LEU A 58 -0.45 7.66 -4.15
CA LEU A 58 -1.42 7.90 -3.06
C LEU A 58 -1.67 6.65 -2.23
N VAL A 59 -1.87 5.49 -2.87
CA VAL A 59 -2.05 4.21 -2.18
C VAL A 59 -0.80 3.86 -1.37
N LEU A 60 0.40 4.05 -1.93
CA LEU A 60 1.65 3.82 -1.20
C LEU A 60 1.79 4.77 -0.01
N ARG A 61 1.50 6.07 -0.18
CA ARG A 61 1.53 7.05 0.90
C ARG A 61 0.57 6.66 2.03
N GLN A 62 -0.63 6.20 1.69
CA GLN A 62 -1.59 5.72 2.69
C GLN A 62 -1.12 4.44 3.38
N ALA A 63 -0.53 3.50 2.63
CA ALA A 63 0.01 2.26 3.18
C ALA A 63 1.13 2.53 4.21
N LEU A 64 1.93 3.58 4.00
CA LEU A 64 3.05 3.96 4.87
C LEU A 64 2.69 5.01 5.92
N ARG A 65 1.42 5.44 6.02
CA ARG A 65 0.98 6.45 6.98
C ARG A 65 1.21 5.96 8.40
N ASP A 66 1.90 6.79 9.20
CA ASP A 66 2.27 6.51 10.59
C ASP A 66 3.09 5.23 10.82
N VAL A 67 3.76 4.71 9.77
CA VAL A 67 4.65 3.55 9.85
C VAL A 67 6.10 4.01 10.02
N ASP A 68 6.80 3.53 11.05
CA ASP A 68 8.27 3.65 11.13
C ASP A 68 8.92 2.49 10.38
N LEU A 69 9.50 2.77 9.22
CA LEU A 69 10.08 1.74 8.36
C LEU A 69 11.37 1.15 8.92
N HIS A 70 12.00 1.71 9.94
CA HIS A 70 13.18 1.14 10.59
C HIS A 70 14.31 0.70 9.62
N GLY A 71 14.51 1.46 8.55
CA GLY A 71 15.52 1.19 7.52
C GLY A 71 15.11 0.17 6.45
N TRP A 72 13.83 -0.20 6.41
CA TRP A 72 13.19 -0.84 5.26
C TRP A 72 12.73 0.21 4.25
N ASN A 73 12.70 -0.17 2.98
CA ASN A 73 12.09 0.60 1.90
C ASN A 73 10.82 -0.12 1.45
N ALA A 74 9.80 0.66 1.13
CA ALA A 74 8.56 0.17 0.58
C ALA A 74 8.30 0.81 -0.79
N THR A 75 8.05 0.00 -1.79
CA THR A 75 7.70 0.44 -3.14
C THR A 75 6.49 -0.37 -3.63
N LEU A 76 5.78 0.14 -4.64
CA LEU A 76 4.81 -0.69 -5.34
C LEU A 76 5.53 -1.50 -6.44
N SER A 77 5.05 -2.71 -6.69
CA SER A 77 5.48 -3.50 -7.84
C SER A 77 5.13 -2.79 -9.16
N ASP A 78 5.84 -3.11 -10.24
CA ASP A 78 5.65 -2.49 -11.57
C ASP A 78 4.20 -2.64 -12.11
N ASP A 79 3.52 -3.73 -11.72
CA ASP A 79 2.12 -4.00 -12.05
C ASP A 79 1.11 -3.39 -11.06
N ALA A 80 1.60 -2.62 -10.09
CA ALA A 80 0.85 -2.00 -9.00
C ALA A 80 -0.06 -2.97 -8.23
N SER A 81 0.33 -4.24 -8.12
CA SER A 81 -0.45 -5.28 -7.44
C SER A 81 0.03 -5.59 -6.03
N ARG A 82 1.22 -5.15 -5.64
CA ARG A 82 1.85 -5.46 -4.33
C ARG A 82 2.67 -4.30 -3.80
N VAL A 83 2.75 -4.18 -2.48
CA VAL A 83 3.80 -3.41 -1.80
C VAL A 83 4.99 -4.31 -1.57
N HIS A 84 6.10 -3.99 -2.22
CA HIS A 84 7.39 -4.64 -2.05
C HIS A 84 8.15 -4.01 -0.89
N LEU A 85 8.57 -4.82 0.08
CA LEU A 85 9.44 -4.39 1.17
C LEU A 85 10.83 -4.98 1.00
N GLU A 86 11.82 -4.11 0.99
CA GLU A 86 13.24 -4.46 0.90
C GLU A 86 14.09 -3.71 1.93
N GLY A 87 15.35 -4.11 2.06
CA GLY A 87 16.32 -3.46 2.93
C GLY A 87 16.97 -4.42 3.89
N GLY A 88 16.29 -5.49 4.31
CA GLY A 88 16.85 -6.53 5.16
C GLY A 88 17.66 -7.61 4.43
N SER A 89 17.82 -8.77 5.09
CA SER A 89 18.35 -9.98 4.46
C SER A 89 17.32 -10.79 3.66
N VAL A 90 16.07 -10.32 3.65
CA VAL A 90 14.95 -10.90 2.91
C VAL A 90 14.10 -9.78 2.31
N THR A 91 13.24 -10.14 1.37
CA THR A 91 12.18 -9.28 0.83
C THR A 91 10.83 -9.91 1.10
N ILE A 92 9.78 -9.09 1.20
CA ILE A 92 8.39 -9.55 1.32
C ILE A 92 7.50 -8.71 0.42
N ASP A 93 6.53 -9.36 -0.20
CA ASP A 93 5.48 -8.68 -0.96
C ASP A 93 4.17 -8.76 -0.18
N ILE A 94 3.49 -7.62 -0.05
CA ILE A 94 2.14 -7.53 0.53
C ILE A 94 1.17 -7.28 -0.63
N GLY A 95 0.26 -8.23 -0.87
CA GLY A 95 -0.69 -8.15 -1.98
C GLY A 95 -1.78 -7.09 -1.74
N LEU A 96 -2.09 -6.32 -2.77
CA LEU A 96 -3.19 -5.37 -2.78
C LEU A 96 -4.52 -6.05 -3.11
N SER A 97 -5.62 -5.49 -2.60
CA SER A 97 -6.96 -5.99 -2.91
C SER A 97 -7.37 -5.66 -4.36
N PRO A 98 -8.31 -6.41 -4.96
CA PRO A 98 -8.81 -6.09 -6.30
C PRO A 98 -9.41 -4.68 -6.43
N ALA A 99 -10.00 -4.14 -5.36
CA ALA A 99 -10.54 -2.79 -5.36
C ALA A 99 -9.43 -1.73 -5.47
N ILE A 100 -8.32 -1.91 -4.74
CA ILE A 100 -7.15 -1.02 -4.80
C ILE A 100 -6.50 -1.09 -6.19
N THR A 101 -6.29 -2.29 -6.74
CA THR A 101 -5.68 -2.43 -8.07
C THR A 101 -6.57 -1.87 -9.18
N ALA A 102 -7.90 -2.05 -9.08
CA ALA A 102 -8.86 -1.43 -9.99
C ALA A 102 -8.86 0.10 -9.87
N TYR A 103 -8.79 0.64 -8.65
CA TYR A 103 -8.64 2.09 -8.41
C TYR A 103 -7.37 2.64 -9.06
N ILE A 104 -6.21 1.99 -8.87
CA ILE A 104 -4.96 2.44 -9.48
C ILE A 104 -5.08 2.44 -11.01
N ALA A 105 -5.57 1.35 -11.60
CA ALA A 105 -5.66 1.20 -13.05
C ALA A 105 -6.66 2.17 -13.71
N GLN A 106 -7.86 2.31 -13.14
CA GLN A 106 -9.01 2.93 -13.82
C GLN A 106 -9.51 4.22 -13.13
N GLY A 107 -8.98 4.53 -11.95
CA GLY A 107 -9.54 5.56 -11.07
C GLY A 107 -10.92 5.17 -10.55
N ALA A 108 -11.55 6.07 -9.79
CA ALA A 108 -12.97 5.98 -9.47
C ALA A 108 -13.77 6.69 -10.56
N SER A 109 -13.77 6.14 -11.78
CA SER A 109 -14.61 6.67 -12.85
C SER A 109 -16.08 6.32 -12.57
N VAL A 110 -16.92 7.35 -12.56
CA VAL A 110 -18.35 7.34 -12.26
C VAL A 110 -19.08 6.27 -13.07
N THR A 111 -19.62 5.25 -12.41
CA THR A 111 -20.89 4.62 -12.84
C THR A 111 -21.72 4.27 -11.60
N PRO A 112 -22.47 5.23 -11.04
CA PRO A 112 -23.74 4.90 -10.44
C PRO A 112 -24.70 4.52 -11.58
N ALA A 113 -25.33 3.36 -11.44
CA ALA A 113 -26.53 3.05 -12.20
C ALA A 113 -27.69 3.96 -11.77
#